data_AF-A7SC31-F1
#
_entry.id   AF-A7SC31-F1
#
_cell.length_a   1.000
_cell.length_b   1.000
_cell.length_c   1.000
_cell.angle_alpha   90.00
_cell.angle_beta   90.00
_cell.angle_gamma   90.00
#
_symmetry.space_group_name_H-M   'P 1'
#
loop_
_entity.id
_entity.type
_entity.pdbx_description
1 polymer ?
#
loop_
_entity_poly.entity_id
_entity_poly.type
_entity_poly.pdbx_seq_one_letter_code
_entity_poly.pdbx_strand_id
1 'polypeptide(L)'
;EAETSYTLWLEMLAVHLSRAGLQGLGWKQIKGRFYSKFHKRRMEELNETGLHNFISLFLTLSSVADLEDVVSGLIHTRNFSPPLFYFAFFSSPGLFALMLVYKERDVDCAHLSTKMADSFSLIAKEFAEVYSRDKVRHRHLWELITLFLDCTQEVLEHSNKKNLSESALIGVGFQQLFSVCRDNELRYVLGFVQSVLNIVR
;
A
#
# COMPACT_ATOMS: atom_id res chain seq x y z
N GLU A 1 -11.46 -17.54 0.48
CA GLU A 1 -10.81 -17.75 1.79
C GLU A 1 -11.80 -18.35 2.76
N ALA A 2 -11.35 -19.08 3.79
CA ALA A 2 -12.24 -19.61 4.81
C ALA A 2 -12.79 -18.44 5.65
N GLU A 3 -14.12 -18.40 5.81
CA GLU A 3 -14.82 -17.39 6.60
C GLU A 3 -14.38 -17.49 8.07
N THR A 4 -13.70 -16.48 8.58
CA THR A 4 -13.24 -16.42 9.98
C THR A 4 -14.19 -15.56 10.81
N SER A 5 -14.14 -15.70 12.14
CA SER A 5 -14.88 -14.79 13.03
C SER A 5 -14.52 -13.31 12.81
N TYR A 6 -13.30 -13.05 12.34
CA TYR A 6 -12.84 -11.71 12.00
C TYR A 6 -13.46 -11.19 10.69
N THR A 7 -13.52 -12.00 9.64
CA THR A 7 -14.15 -11.60 8.37
C THR A 7 -15.65 -11.38 8.53
N LEU A 8 -16.34 -12.25 9.28
CA LEU A 8 -17.74 -12.05 9.65
C LEU A 8 -17.97 -10.74 10.41
N TRP A 9 -17.07 -10.41 11.34
CA TRP A 9 -17.15 -9.15 12.07
C TRP A 9 -16.95 -7.94 11.16
N LEU A 10 -16.03 -8.00 10.19
CA LEU A 10 -15.84 -6.96 9.18
C LEU A 10 -17.09 -6.77 8.31
N GLU A 11 -17.73 -7.86 7.88
CA GLU A 11 -18.97 -7.78 7.11
C GLU A 11 -20.12 -7.15 7.92
N MET A 12 -20.28 -7.56 9.19
CA MET A 12 -21.26 -6.95 10.09
C MET A 12 -20.99 -5.46 10.28
N LEU A 13 -19.72 -5.08 10.44
CA LEU A 13 -19.30 -3.69 10.55
C LEU A 13 -19.65 -2.91 9.26
N ALA A 14 -19.33 -3.46 8.09
CA ALA A 14 -19.63 -2.87 6.80
C ALA A 14 -21.14 -2.62 6.62
N VAL A 15 -21.96 -3.64 6.87
CA VAL A 15 -23.43 -3.55 6.80
C VAL A 15 -23.97 -2.52 7.80
N HIS A 16 -23.45 -2.51 9.03
CA HIS A 16 -23.91 -1.58 10.06
C HIS A 16 -23.60 -0.12 9.69
N LEU A 17 -22.40 0.16 9.22
CA LEU A 17 -21.98 1.50 8.81
C LEU A 17 -22.71 1.96 7.54
N SER A 18 -22.94 1.06 6.58
CA SER A 18 -23.70 1.35 5.37
C SER A 18 -25.15 1.73 5.66
N ARG A 19 -25.77 1.11 6.68
CA ARG A 19 -27.16 1.38 7.11
C ARG A 19 -27.30 2.58 8.03
N ALA A 20 -26.32 2.84 8.89
CA ALA A 20 -26.37 3.93 9.88
C ALA A 20 -26.22 5.34 9.26
N GLY A 21 -25.78 5.41 8.00
CA GLY A 21 -25.44 6.66 7.32
C GLY A 21 -24.11 7.23 7.84
N LEU A 22 -23.26 7.67 6.91
CA LEU A 22 -21.90 8.19 7.17
C LEU A 22 -21.84 9.37 8.17
N GLN A 23 -22.96 10.07 8.36
CA GLN A 23 -23.08 11.20 9.29
C GLN A 23 -23.75 10.84 10.63
N GLY A 24 -24.12 9.58 10.82
CA GLY A 24 -24.76 9.09 12.05
C GLY A 24 -23.82 9.11 13.25
N LEU A 25 -24.38 9.37 14.43
CA LEU A 25 -23.70 9.33 15.74
C LEU A 25 -22.90 8.02 15.97
N GLY A 26 -23.31 6.92 15.35
CA GLY A 26 -22.64 5.62 15.42
C GLY A 26 -21.22 5.62 14.83
N TRP A 27 -21.02 6.20 13.64
CA TRP A 27 -19.67 6.25 13.04
C TRP A 27 -18.71 7.07 13.90
N LYS A 28 -19.14 8.26 14.38
CA LYS A 28 -18.30 9.11 15.24
C LYS A 28 -17.85 8.40 16.53
N GLN A 29 -18.72 7.61 17.15
CA GLN A 29 -18.37 6.85 18.36
C GLN A 29 -17.43 5.67 18.07
N ILE A 30 -17.70 4.92 17.00
CA ILE A 30 -16.89 3.78 16.58
C ILE A 30 -15.50 4.25 16.15
N LYS A 31 -15.42 5.32 15.36
CA LYS A 31 -14.20 5.96 14.86
C LYS A 31 -13.20 6.27 15.98
N GLY A 32 -13.64 6.96 17.03
CA GLY A 32 -12.78 7.30 18.17
C GLY A 32 -12.26 6.07 18.93
N ARG A 33 -13.08 5.01 19.02
CA ARG A 33 -12.69 3.75 19.67
C ARG A 33 -11.70 2.95 18.83
N PHE A 34 -11.80 2.96 17.51
CA PHE A 34 -10.83 2.29 16.65
C PHE A 34 -9.50 3.03 16.64
N TYR A 35 -9.47 4.33 16.33
CA TYR A 35 -8.20 5.03 16.18
C TYR A 35 -7.39 5.14 17.47
N SER A 36 -8.05 5.20 18.62
CA SER A 36 -7.35 5.18 19.92
C SER A 36 -6.58 3.89 20.21
N LYS A 37 -6.86 2.79 19.49
CA LYS A 37 -6.16 1.50 19.65
C LYS A 37 -4.91 1.37 18.77
N PHE A 38 -4.73 2.25 17.78
CA PHE A 38 -3.66 2.18 16.80
C PHE A 38 -2.55 3.21 17.07
N HIS A 39 -2.08 3.30 18.31
CA HIS A 39 -0.91 4.10 18.64
C HIS A 39 0.38 3.42 18.17
N LYS A 40 1.43 4.21 17.91
CA LYS A 40 2.74 3.74 17.40
C LYS A 40 3.20 2.40 17.99
N ARG A 41 3.30 2.30 19.31
CA ARG A 41 3.75 1.08 20.01
C ARG A 41 2.91 -0.16 19.68
N ARG A 42 1.58 -0.03 19.64
CA ARG A 42 0.64 -1.13 19.35
C ARG A 42 0.81 -1.65 17.93
N MET A 43 1.13 -0.75 17.03
CA MET A 43 1.28 -1.02 15.62
C MET A 43 2.67 -1.60 15.29
N GLU A 44 3.70 -1.23 16.05
CA GLU A 44 5.03 -1.89 16.01
C GLU A 44 5.01 -3.31 16.60
N GLU A 45 4.05 -3.62 17.47
CA GLU A 45 3.83 -4.94 18.07
C GLU A 45 3.01 -5.90 17.17
N LEU A 46 2.52 -5.45 16.01
CA LEU A 46 1.75 -6.30 15.10
C LEU A 46 2.64 -7.34 14.42
N ASN A 47 2.20 -8.60 14.47
CA ASN A 47 2.73 -9.66 13.62
C ASN A 47 2.04 -9.63 12.24
N GLU A 48 2.46 -10.52 11.32
CA GLU A 48 1.91 -10.61 9.96
C GLU A 48 0.37 -10.72 9.95
N THR A 49 -0.20 -11.60 10.77
CA THR A 49 -1.66 -11.75 10.90
C THR A 49 -2.34 -10.48 11.43
N GLY A 50 -1.73 -9.82 12.42
CA GLY A 50 -2.22 -8.56 12.97
C GLY A 50 -2.19 -7.43 11.95
N LEU A 51 -1.18 -7.40 11.10
CA LEU A 51 -1.04 -6.44 10.01
C LEU A 51 -2.05 -6.71 8.89
N HIS A 52 -2.23 -7.97 8.50
CA HIS A 52 -3.26 -8.37 7.55
C HIS A 52 -4.64 -7.93 8.03
N ASN A 53 -4.99 -8.25 9.29
CA ASN A 53 -6.26 -7.84 9.88
C ASN A 53 -6.39 -6.31 9.92
N PHE A 54 -5.33 -5.59 10.30
CA PHE A 54 -5.32 -4.12 10.27
C PHE A 54 -5.66 -3.59 8.86
N ILE A 55 -5.00 -4.12 7.83
CA ILE A 55 -5.29 -3.75 6.43
C ILE A 55 -6.74 -4.07 6.05
N SER A 56 -7.22 -5.28 6.33
CA SER A 56 -8.59 -5.69 6.00
C SER A 56 -9.64 -4.80 6.66
N LEU A 57 -9.41 -4.36 7.91
CA LEU A 57 -10.26 -3.38 8.57
C LEU A 57 -10.30 -2.07 7.80
N PHE A 58 -9.15 -1.50 7.45
CA PHE A 58 -9.10 -0.21 6.76
C PHE A 58 -9.66 -0.29 5.34
N LEU A 59 -9.48 -1.40 4.63
CA LEU A 59 -10.15 -1.64 3.35
C LEU A 59 -11.68 -1.73 3.51
N THR A 60 -12.14 -2.46 4.52
CA THR A 60 -13.58 -2.54 4.86
C THR A 60 -14.14 -1.16 5.21
N LEU A 61 -13.41 -0.37 5.99
CA LEU A 61 -13.81 1.00 6.31
C LEU A 61 -13.82 1.87 5.05
N SER A 62 -12.82 1.76 4.18
CA SER A 62 -12.75 2.55 2.94
C SER A 62 -13.91 2.27 1.97
N SER A 63 -14.54 1.09 2.06
CA SER A 63 -15.70 0.76 1.22
C SER A 63 -17.02 1.33 1.76
N VAL A 64 -17.11 1.63 3.06
CA VAL A 64 -18.38 2.02 3.73
C VAL A 64 -18.33 3.36 4.46
N ALA A 65 -17.16 3.93 4.70
CA ALA A 65 -16.91 5.18 5.42
C ALA A 65 -16.43 6.29 4.48
N ASP A 66 -16.43 7.54 4.95
CA ASP A 66 -15.82 8.65 4.22
C ASP A 66 -14.31 8.39 4.09
N LEU A 67 -13.85 8.34 2.84
CA LEU A 67 -12.49 7.94 2.50
C LEU A 67 -11.47 8.89 3.12
N GLU A 68 -11.71 10.20 3.09
CA GLU A 68 -10.77 11.18 3.66
C GLU A 68 -10.58 10.98 5.17
N ASP A 69 -11.65 10.58 5.86
CA ASP A 69 -11.69 10.26 7.28
C ASP A 69 -10.94 8.97 7.62
N VAL A 70 -11.14 7.91 6.82
CA VAL A 70 -10.45 6.61 6.98
C VAL A 70 -8.95 6.78 6.84
N VAL A 71 -8.58 7.64 5.90
CA VAL A 71 -7.23 7.90 5.45
C VAL A 71 -6.50 8.80 6.42
N SER A 72 -7.14 9.89 6.86
CA SER A 72 -6.67 10.70 7.97
C SER A 72 -6.41 9.82 9.20
N GLY A 73 -7.31 8.88 9.51
CA GLY A 73 -7.13 7.89 10.57
C GLY A 73 -5.92 6.98 10.38
N LEU A 74 -5.76 6.39 9.19
CA LEU A 74 -4.62 5.53 8.85
C LEU A 74 -3.31 6.32 8.97
N ILE A 75 -3.31 7.57 8.51
CA ILE A 75 -2.17 8.47 8.57
C ILE A 75 -1.90 8.93 10.01
N HIS A 76 -2.90 9.17 10.86
CA HIS A 76 -2.73 9.63 12.24
C HIS A 76 -2.15 8.55 13.17
N THR A 77 -2.17 7.29 12.76
CA THR A 77 -1.38 6.24 13.40
C THR A 77 0.14 6.44 13.20
N ARG A 78 0.58 7.48 12.46
CA ARG A 78 1.99 7.84 12.18
C ARG A 78 2.80 8.05 13.45
N ASN A 79 3.75 7.12 13.64
CA ASN A 79 5.18 7.45 13.68
C ASN A 79 6.00 6.15 13.50
N PHE A 80 5.75 5.41 12.42
CA PHE A 80 6.41 4.13 12.15
C PHE A 80 7.87 4.28 11.75
N SER A 81 8.71 3.40 12.30
CA SER A 81 10.11 3.22 11.88
C SER A 81 10.19 2.47 10.54
N PRO A 82 11.06 2.87 9.58
CA PRO A 82 10.98 2.45 8.18
C PRO A 82 11.48 1.06 7.69
N PRO A 83 12.19 0.17 8.42
CA PRO A 83 12.71 -1.02 7.72
C PRO A 83 11.73 -2.21 7.69
N LEU A 84 11.16 -2.57 8.85
CA LEU A 84 10.44 -3.85 9.02
C LEU A 84 8.94 -3.75 8.71
N PHE A 85 8.36 -2.58 8.93
CA PHE A 85 6.94 -2.35 8.67
C PHE A 85 6.65 -2.28 7.18
N TYR A 86 7.44 -1.52 6.41
CA TYR A 86 7.29 -1.48 4.96
C TYR A 86 7.51 -2.87 4.36
N PHE A 87 8.45 -3.66 4.89
CA PHE A 87 8.63 -5.04 4.47
C PHE A 87 7.35 -5.88 4.65
N ALA A 88 6.78 -5.91 5.85
CA ALA A 88 5.54 -6.64 6.15
C ALA A 88 4.28 -6.07 5.44
N PHE A 89 4.31 -4.78 5.11
CA PHE A 89 3.21 -4.01 4.54
C PHE A 89 3.24 -3.93 3.02
N PHE A 90 4.40 -4.11 2.40
CA PHE A 90 4.55 -4.42 0.98
C PHE A 90 4.23 -5.89 0.71
N SER A 91 4.63 -6.81 1.60
CA SER A 91 4.34 -8.24 1.44
C SER A 91 2.85 -8.59 1.55
N SER A 92 2.01 -7.67 2.05
CA SER A 92 0.56 -7.74 1.92
C SER A 92 0.12 -6.68 0.92
N PRO A 93 -0.53 -7.01 -0.21
CA PRO A 93 -0.95 -6.05 -1.26
C PRO A 93 -1.87 -4.90 -0.81
N GLY A 94 -2.10 -4.73 0.49
CA GLY A 94 -3.08 -3.83 1.11
C GLY A 94 -2.96 -2.36 0.75
N LEU A 95 -1.75 -1.81 0.61
CA LEU A 95 -1.60 -0.40 0.23
C LEU A 95 -1.96 -0.15 -1.23
N PHE A 96 -1.52 -1.02 -2.13
CA PHE A 96 -1.89 -0.93 -3.53
C PHE A 96 -3.37 -1.22 -3.73
N ALA A 97 -3.95 -2.17 -2.98
CA ALA A 97 -5.39 -2.37 -2.91
C ALA A 97 -6.12 -1.12 -2.42
N LEU A 98 -5.59 -0.41 -1.42
CA LEU A 98 -6.16 0.87 -0.99
C LEU A 98 -6.04 1.94 -2.08
N MET A 99 -4.92 2.02 -2.80
CA MET A 99 -4.79 2.93 -3.96
C MET A 99 -5.80 2.60 -5.07
N LEU A 100 -6.07 1.31 -5.34
CA LEU A 100 -7.12 0.89 -6.26
C LEU A 100 -8.51 1.35 -5.79
N VAL A 101 -8.83 1.22 -4.49
CA VAL A 101 -10.09 1.73 -3.92
C VAL A 101 -10.22 3.25 -4.12
N TYR A 102 -9.16 4.01 -3.91
CA TYR A 102 -9.17 5.46 -4.17
C TYR A 102 -9.47 5.77 -5.63
N LYS A 103 -8.82 5.02 -6.53
CA LYS A 103 -9.01 5.16 -7.96
C LYS A 103 -10.43 4.78 -8.40
N GLU A 104 -11.02 3.72 -7.84
CA GLU A 104 -12.43 3.37 -8.05
C GLU A 104 -13.39 4.49 -7.58
N ARG A 105 -13.02 5.20 -6.51
CA ARG A 105 -13.83 6.27 -5.92
C ARG A 105 -13.58 7.65 -6.52
N ASP A 106 -12.71 7.76 -7.53
CA ASP A 106 -12.31 9.03 -8.17
C ASP A 106 -11.72 10.05 -7.17
N VAL A 107 -10.98 9.55 -6.16
CA VAL A 107 -10.32 10.35 -5.12
C VAL A 107 -8.80 10.28 -5.29
N ASP A 108 -8.14 11.43 -5.16
CA ASP A 108 -6.68 11.50 -5.29
C ASP A 108 -5.94 10.81 -4.13
N CYS A 109 -4.92 10.03 -4.50
CA CYS A 109 -4.09 9.26 -3.59
C CYS A 109 -2.66 9.82 -3.46
N ALA A 110 -2.43 11.12 -3.73
CA ALA A 110 -1.09 11.76 -3.69
C ALA A 110 -0.24 11.34 -2.50
N HIS A 111 -0.78 11.48 -1.30
CA HIS A 111 -0.09 11.12 -0.06
C HIS A 111 0.32 9.63 0.03
N LEU A 112 -0.47 8.69 -0.51
CA LEU A 112 -0.08 7.28 -0.61
C LEU A 112 0.99 7.10 -1.67
N SER A 113 0.80 7.70 -2.86
CA SER A 113 1.75 7.59 -3.97
C SER A 113 3.15 8.13 -3.60
N THR A 114 3.24 9.28 -2.93
CA THR A 114 4.51 9.86 -2.47
C THR A 114 5.18 8.95 -1.43
N LYS A 115 4.42 8.43 -0.47
CA LYS A 115 4.96 7.51 0.54
C LYS A 115 5.51 6.23 -0.07
N MET A 116 4.78 5.66 -1.02
CA MET A 116 5.18 4.45 -1.72
C MET A 116 6.44 4.68 -2.55
N ALA A 117 6.52 5.82 -3.24
CA ALA A 117 7.70 6.24 -3.98
C ALA A 117 8.92 6.46 -3.06
N ASP A 118 8.74 7.09 -1.90
CA ASP A 118 9.81 7.28 -0.91
C ASP A 118 10.34 5.94 -0.40
N SER A 119 9.46 4.99 -0.09
CA SER A 119 9.85 3.65 0.36
C SER A 119 10.56 2.86 -0.73
N PHE A 120 10.07 2.92 -1.96
CA PHE A 120 10.73 2.29 -3.09
C PHE A 120 12.12 2.87 -3.35
N SER A 121 12.30 4.19 -3.20
CA SER A 121 13.62 4.83 -3.29
C SER A 121 14.62 4.24 -2.29
N LEU A 122 14.17 4.02 -1.05
CA LEU A 122 15.01 3.44 -0.01
C LEU A 122 15.39 2.00 -0.34
N ILE A 123 14.42 1.19 -0.78
CA ILE A 123 14.66 -0.21 -1.21
C ILE A 123 15.63 -0.25 -2.40
N ALA A 124 15.41 0.58 -3.43
CA ALA A 124 16.26 0.64 -4.61
C ALA A 124 17.70 1.09 -4.28
N LYS A 125 17.85 2.05 -3.35
CA LYS A 125 19.16 2.49 -2.87
C LYS A 125 19.87 1.36 -2.11
N GLU A 126 19.17 0.69 -1.20
CA GLU A 126 19.74 -0.43 -0.44
C GLU A 126 20.13 -1.60 -1.35
N PHE A 127 19.30 -1.90 -2.34
CA PHE A 127 19.58 -2.90 -3.38
C PHE A 127 20.90 -2.62 -4.10
N ALA A 128 21.14 -1.36 -4.48
CA ALA A 128 22.38 -0.93 -5.10
C ALA A 128 23.60 -1.05 -4.17
N GLU A 129 23.44 -0.81 -2.86
CA GLU A 129 24.54 -0.89 -1.89
C GLU A 129 24.90 -2.32 -1.49
N VAL A 130 23.93 -3.24 -1.46
CA VAL A 130 24.08 -4.63 -0.99
C VAL A 130 24.55 -5.60 -2.09
N TYR A 131 24.51 -5.18 -3.36
CA TYR A 131 24.77 -5.98 -4.58
C TYR A 131 25.91 -7.00 -4.49
N SER A 132 27.05 -6.64 -3.89
CA SER A 132 28.24 -7.50 -3.82
C SER A 132 28.45 -8.23 -2.48
N ARG A 133 27.73 -7.86 -1.41
CA ARG A 133 28.05 -8.26 -0.03
C ARG A 133 27.15 -9.35 0.53
N ASP A 134 25.87 -9.38 0.14
CA ASP A 134 24.89 -10.33 0.69
C ASP A 134 23.87 -10.77 -0.38
N LYS A 135 24.04 -12.00 -0.87
CA LYS A 135 23.18 -12.57 -1.92
C LYS A 135 21.76 -12.89 -1.43
N VAL A 136 21.57 -13.17 -0.14
CA VAL A 136 20.25 -13.50 0.41
C VAL A 136 19.43 -12.21 0.53
N ARG A 137 20.03 -11.18 1.14
CA ARG A 137 19.40 -9.86 1.26
C ARG A 137 19.15 -9.23 -0.09
N HIS A 138 20.06 -9.39 -1.06
CA HIS A 138 19.84 -8.94 -2.43
C HIS A 138 18.61 -9.57 -3.08
N ARG A 139 18.42 -10.89 -2.93
CA ARG A 139 17.23 -11.59 -3.46
C ARG A 139 15.95 -11.06 -2.84
N HIS A 140 15.97 -10.86 -1.53
CA HIS A 140 14.82 -10.35 -0.79
C HIS A 140 14.43 -8.93 -1.21
N LEU A 141 15.42 -8.05 -1.39
CA LEU A 141 15.19 -6.70 -1.93
C LEU A 141 14.67 -6.76 -3.36
N TRP A 142 15.13 -7.70 -4.18
CA TRP A 142 14.60 -7.91 -5.52
C TRP A 142 13.13 -8.35 -5.51
N GLU A 143 12.74 -9.27 -4.61
CA GLU A 143 11.33 -9.69 -4.45
C GLU A 143 10.41 -8.50 -4.10
N LEU A 144 10.88 -7.59 -3.25
CA LEU A 144 10.16 -6.33 -2.96
C LEU A 144 10.06 -5.42 -4.18
N ILE A 145 11.14 -5.30 -4.96
CA ILE A 145 11.18 -4.48 -6.17
C ILE A 145 10.16 -5.02 -7.17
N THR A 146 10.16 -6.33 -7.45
CA THR A 146 9.22 -6.92 -8.40
C THR A 146 7.78 -6.75 -7.93
N LEU A 147 7.50 -6.96 -6.65
CA LEU A 147 6.17 -6.76 -6.08
C LEU A 147 5.69 -5.32 -6.22
N PHE A 148 6.57 -4.34 -5.95
CA PHE A 148 6.26 -2.93 -6.15
C PHE A 148 5.92 -2.63 -7.60
N LEU A 149 6.72 -3.12 -8.56
CA LEU A 149 6.51 -2.90 -9.98
C LEU A 149 5.19 -3.52 -10.46
N ASP A 150 4.89 -4.74 -10.04
CA ASP A 150 3.66 -5.46 -10.43
C ASP A 150 2.41 -4.73 -9.93
N CYS A 151 2.38 -4.38 -8.64
CA CYS A 151 1.25 -3.68 -8.08
C CYS A 151 1.13 -2.24 -8.60
N THR A 152 2.25 -1.58 -8.91
CA THR A 152 2.23 -0.26 -9.57
C THR A 152 1.63 -0.37 -10.96
N GLN A 153 2.01 -1.40 -11.73
CA GLN A 153 1.45 -1.64 -13.05
C GLN A 153 -0.06 -1.87 -12.97
N GLU A 154 -0.53 -2.70 -12.03
CA GLU A 154 -1.97 -2.93 -11.80
C GLU A 154 -2.72 -1.63 -11.48
N VAL A 155 -2.19 -0.80 -10.57
CA VAL A 155 -2.77 0.51 -10.25
C VAL A 155 -2.85 1.41 -11.48
N LEU A 156 -1.83 1.41 -12.34
CA LEU A 156 -1.80 2.23 -13.56
C LEU A 156 -2.77 1.70 -14.63
N GLU A 157 -2.85 0.39 -14.84
CA GLU A 157 -3.74 -0.26 -15.81
C GLU A 157 -5.22 -0.15 -15.44
N HIS A 158 -5.52 0.07 -14.16
CA HIS A 158 -6.90 0.16 -13.69
C HIS A 158 -7.70 1.25 -14.43
N SER A 159 -8.89 0.90 -14.90
CA SER A 159 -9.63 1.54 -16.01
C SER A 159 -10.17 2.96 -15.77
N ASN A 160 -9.88 3.58 -14.62
CA ASN A 160 -10.32 4.95 -14.35
C ASN A 160 -9.31 5.96 -14.91
N LYS A 161 -9.75 6.78 -15.87
CA LYS A 161 -8.88 7.56 -16.80
C LYS A 161 -8.35 8.89 -16.26
N LYS A 162 -8.64 9.24 -15.01
CA LYS A 162 -8.03 10.42 -14.39
C LYS A 162 -6.71 9.99 -13.78
N ASN A 163 -5.62 10.21 -14.52
CA ASN A 163 -4.27 10.12 -13.98
C ASN A 163 -4.13 11.26 -12.96
N LEU A 164 -4.18 10.91 -11.67
CA LEU A 164 -4.13 11.88 -10.58
C LEU A 164 -2.67 12.04 -10.13
N SER A 165 -2.25 11.21 -9.19
CA SER A 165 -0.94 11.26 -8.55
C SER A 165 -0.15 9.96 -8.67
N GLU A 166 -0.71 8.93 -9.30
CA GLU A 166 -0.02 7.64 -9.42
C GLU A 166 1.24 7.73 -10.28
N SER A 167 1.38 8.79 -11.09
CA SER A 167 2.61 9.10 -11.80
C SER A 167 3.81 9.32 -10.88
N ALA A 168 3.60 9.65 -9.60
CA ALA A 168 4.68 9.74 -8.61
C ALA A 168 5.34 8.36 -8.34
N LEU A 169 4.66 7.26 -8.63
CA LEU A 169 5.23 5.91 -8.57
C LEU A 169 6.19 5.64 -9.74
N ILE A 170 6.08 6.42 -10.82
CA ILE A 170 6.86 6.24 -12.04
C ILE A 170 8.17 7.03 -11.93
N GLY A 171 9.30 6.34 -12.12
CA GLY A 171 10.61 6.99 -12.28
C GLY A 171 11.41 7.20 -10.99
N VAL A 172 10.81 6.99 -9.83
CA VAL A 172 11.50 7.05 -8.53
C VAL A 172 12.30 5.76 -8.30
N GLY A 173 13.55 5.84 -7.84
CA GLY A 173 14.40 4.65 -7.58
C GLY A 173 15.01 3.96 -8.81
N PHE A 174 14.51 4.24 -10.03
CA PHE A 174 14.95 3.58 -11.26
C PHE A 174 16.41 3.91 -11.62
N GLN A 175 16.88 5.12 -11.33
CA GLN A 175 18.29 5.47 -11.56
C GLN A 175 19.24 4.56 -10.78
N GLN A 176 18.89 4.26 -9.53
CA GLN A 176 19.65 3.34 -8.68
C GLN A 176 19.59 1.92 -9.25
N LEU A 177 18.40 1.43 -9.63
CA LEU A 177 18.22 0.08 -10.17
C LEU A 177 19.00 -0.13 -11.48
N PHE A 178 18.88 0.78 -12.45
CA PHE A 178 19.55 0.64 -13.74
C PHE A 178 21.08 0.59 -13.64
N SER A 179 21.65 1.15 -12.57
CA SER A 179 23.10 1.13 -12.35
C SER A 179 23.64 -0.22 -11.88
N VAL A 180 22.78 -1.11 -11.33
CA VAL A 180 23.21 -2.35 -10.68
C VAL A 180 22.51 -3.62 -11.18
N CYS A 181 21.36 -3.51 -11.86
CA CYS A 181 20.60 -4.66 -12.35
C CYS A 181 21.41 -5.54 -13.32
N ARG A 182 21.26 -6.86 -13.16
CA ARG A 182 21.77 -7.87 -14.12
C ARG A 182 20.82 -8.05 -15.29
N ASP A 183 21.25 -8.76 -16.33
CA ASP A 183 20.46 -8.94 -17.56
C ASP A 183 18.99 -9.34 -17.34
N ASN A 184 18.72 -10.31 -16.46
CA ASN A 184 17.35 -10.75 -16.17
C ASN A 184 16.53 -9.72 -15.40
N GLU A 185 17.15 -9.04 -14.43
CA GLU A 185 16.53 -8.00 -13.62
C GLU A 185 16.23 -6.78 -14.50
N LEU A 186 17.20 -6.39 -15.33
CA LEU A 186 17.07 -5.30 -16.28
C LEU A 186 15.97 -5.57 -17.29
N ARG A 187 15.85 -6.80 -17.81
CA ARG A 187 14.72 -7.19 -18.67
C ARG A 187 13.38 -7.01 -17.99
N TYR A 188 13.27 -7.34 -16.70
CA TYR A 188 12.05 -7.13 -15.92
C TYR A 188 11.70 -5.65 -15.79
N VAL A 189 12.67 -4.83 -15.35
CA VAL A 189 12.48 -3.39 -15.17
C VAL A 189 12.12 -2.71 -16.51
N LEU A 190 12.78 -3.10 -17.60
CA LEU A 190 12.46 -2.59 -18.95
C LEU A 190 11.08 -3.06 -19.42
N GLY A 191 10.68 -4.29 -19.09
CA GLY A 191 9.33 -4.80 -19.35
C GLY A 191 8.27 -3.94 -18.68
N PHE A 192 8.45 -3.62 -17.40
CA PHE A 192 7.58 -2.69 -16.67
C PHE A 192 7.55 -1.30 -17.35
N VAL A 193 8.71 -0.72 -17.69
CA VAL A 193 8.77 0.59 -18.36
C VAL A 193 8.00 0.56 -19.69
N GLN A 194 8.14 -0.51 -20.47
CA GLN A 194 7.42 -0.67 -21.73
C GLN A 194 5.90 -0.76 -21.50
N SER A 195 5.44 -1.50 -20.49
CA SER A 195 4.02 -1.56 -20.12
C SER A 195 3.49 -0.19 -19.73
N VAL A 196 4.19 0.53 -18.86
CA VAL A 196 3.81 1.88 -18.43
C VAL A 196 3.76 2.87 -19.61
N LEU A 197 4.73 2.83 -20.51
CA LEU A 197 4.73 3.67 -21.71
C LEU A 197 3.55 3.39 -22.63
N ASN A 198 3.07 2.14 -22.69
CA ASN A 198 1.86 1.79 -23.45
C ASN A 198 0.58 2.29 -22.78
N ILE A 199 0.56 2.43 -21.47
CA ILE A 199 -0.59 2.95 -20.70
C ILE A 199 -0.69 4.49 -20.83
N VAL A 200 0.46 5.17 -20.88
CA VAL A 200 0.52 6.65 -20.95
C VAL A 200 0.31 7.19 -22.37
N ARG A 201 0.50 6.37 -23.41
CA ARG A 201 0.27 6.71 -24.82
C ARG A 201 -1.22 6.76 -25.17
#